data_AF-A0A956NI31-F1
#
_entry.id   AF-A0A956NI31-F1
#
_cell.length_a   1.000
_cell.length_b   1.000
_cell.length_c   1.000
_cell.angle_alpha   90.00
_cell.angle_beta   90.00
_cell.angle_gamma   90.00
#
_symmetry.space_group_name_H-M   'P 1'
#
loop_
_entity.id
_entity.type
_entity.pdbx_description
1 polymer ?
#
loop_
_entity_poly.entity_id
_entity_poly.type
_entity_poly.pdbx_seq_one_letter_code
_entity_poly.pdbx_strand_id
1 'polypeptide(L)'
;VVDDGRGSKPLDPAEVLRERREQEFAPESIGKLTRPVEIQVWERRVRTRFAFLADLDEAEQRWATCNARDRGEVQAACQAGGFG
;
A
#
# COMPACT_ATOMS: atom_id res chain seq x y z
N VAL A 1 14.32 13.93 -12.58
CA VAL A 1 13.82 13.09 -11.48
C VAL A 1 12.46 12.61 -11.92
N VAL A 2 12.32 11.32 -12.22
CA VAL A 2 11.01 10.74 -12.55
C VAL A 2 10.32 10.51 -11.21
N ASP A 3 9.21 11.18 -10.97
CA ASP A 3 8.30 10.81 -9.89
C ASP A 3 7.46 9.65 -10.40
N ASP A 4 7.86 8.44 -10.03
CA ASP A 4 7.20 7.19 -10.41
C ASP A 4 6.00 6.85 -9.50
N GLY A 5 5.60 7.76 -8.59
CA GLY A 5 4.40 7.62 -7.78
C GLY A 5 4.47 6.49 -6.74
N ARG A 6 5.68 6.00 -6.45
CA ARG A 6 5.94 4.84 -5.57
C ARG A 6 6.15 5.18 -4.10
N GLY A 7 6.05 6.47 -3.74
CA GLY A 7 6.33 6.94 -2.39
C GLY A 7 7.82 7.05 -2.07
N SER A 8 8.13 7.35 -0.81
CA SER A 8 9.51 7.45 -0.30
C SER A 8 9.93 6.16 0.41
N LYS A 9 11.24 5.90 0.44
CA LYS A 9 11.80 4.84 1.31
C LYS A 9 11.91 5.37 2.75
N PRO A 10 11.68 4.56 3.79
CA PRO A 10 11.20 3.17 3.73
C PRO A 10 9.69 3.09 3.45
N LEU A 11 9.23 1.92 2.99
CA LEU A 11 7.81 1.59 3.00
C LEU A 11 7.32 1.50 4.45
N ASP A 12 6.29 2.24 4.80
CA ASP A 12 5.65 2.17 6.11
C ASP A 12 4.17 1.76 5.93
N PRO A 13 3.72 0.62 6.49
CA PRO A 13 2.32 0.21 6.46
C PRO A 13 1.36 1.28 6.96
N ALA A 14 1.78 2.16 7.87
CA ALA A 14 0.98 3.28 8.35
C ALA A 14 0.62 4.26 7.24
N GLU A 15 1.40 4.38 6.16
CA GLU A 15 1.03 5.19 5.02
C GLU A 15 -0.27 4.69 4.36
N VAL A 16 -0.50 3.38 4.35
CA VAL A 16 -1.72 2.75 3.82
C VAL A 16 -2.82 2.71 4.88
N LEU A 17 -2.47 2.40 6.13
CA LEU A 17 -3.41 2.12 7.21
C LEU A 17 -3.85 3.35 8.01
N ARG A 18 -3.23 4.53 7.80
CA ARG A 18 -3.74 5.76 8.41
C ARG A 18 -5.12 6.08 7.87
N GLU A 19 -5.94 6.67 8.73
CA GLU A 19 -7.21 7.23 8.29
C GLU A 19 -6.99 8.33 7.26
N ARG A 20 -7.77 8.30 6.19
CA ARG A 20 -7.74 9.29 5.11
C ARG A 20 -9.10 9.95 4.93
N ARG A 21 -9.11 11.27 4.83
CA ARG A 21 -10.32 12.03 4.50
C ARG A 21 -10.58 11.97 3.01
N GLU A 22 -11.84 12.17 2.61
CA GLU A 22 -12.25 12.15 1.20
C GLU A 22 -11.43 13.09 0.32
N GLN A 23 -11.06 14.26 0.84
CA GLN A 23 -10.28 15.28 0.14
C GLN A 23 -8.84 14.85 -0.18
N GLU A 24 -8.34 13.81 0.49
CA GLU A 24 -7.01 13.24 0.24
C GLU A 24 -7.01 12.25 -0.93
N PHE A 25 -8.20 11.86 -1.40
CA PHE A 25 -8.34 11.03 -2.60
C PHE A 25 -8.54 11.93 -3.81
N ALA A 26 -7.85 11.61 -4.90
CA ALA A 26 -8.09 12.27 -6.17
C ALA A 26 -9.54 12.00 -6.60
N PRO A 27 -10.39 13.04 -6.73
CA PRO A 27 -11.81 12.84 -6.98
C PRO A 27 -12.07 12.24 -8.37
N GLU A 28 -11.15 12.48 -9.33
CA GLU A 28 -11.17 11.90 -10.69
C GLU A 28 -12.60 11.87 -11.26
N SER A 29 -12.94 10.92 -12.13
CA SER A 29 -14.30 10.75 -12.66
C SER A 29 -15.16 9.76 -11.85
N ILE A 30 -14.85 9.48 -10.57
CA ILE A 30 -15.51 8.38 -9.83
C ILE A 30 -17.04 8.52 -9.78
N GLY A 31 -17.57 9.74 -9.64
CA GLY A 31 -19.01 10.02 -9.65
C GLY A 31 -19.70 9.86 -11.02
N LYS A 32 -18.93 9.69 -12.10
CA LYS A 32 -19.42 9.28 -13.43
C LYS A 32 -19.34 7.77 -13.63
N LEU A 33 -18.46 7.09 -12.90
CA LEU A 33 -18.18 5.66 -13.05
C LEU A 33 -19.04 4.78 -12.13
N THR A 34 -19.51 5.30 -10.99
CA THR A 34 -20.34 4.56 -10.04
C THR A 34 -21.28 5.47 -9.24
N ARG A 35 -22.44 4.93 -8.81
CA ARG A 35 -23.39 5.57 -7.90
C ARG A 35 -24.05 4.51 -7.00
N PRO A 36 -24.11 4.70 -5.66
CA PRO A 36 -23.62 5.86 -4.91
C PRO A 36 -22.09 5.91 -4.79
N VAL A 37 -21.55 7.10 -4.56
CA VAL A 37 -20.13 7.29 -4.19
C VAL A 37 -20.05 7.41 -2.67
N GLU A 38 -19.43 6.43 -2.02
CA GLU A 38 -19.39 6.33 -0.55
C GLU A 38 -17.94 6.24 -0.05
N ILE A 39 -17.11 7.26 -0.36
CA ILE A 39 -15.66 7.26 -0.10
C ILE A 39 -15.33 6.90 1.36
N GLN A 40 -16.06 7.45 2.33
CA GLN A 40 -15.84 7.17 3.75
C GLN A 40 -16.12 5.71 4.13
N VAL A 41 -17.13 5.09 3.50
CA VAL A 41 -17.47 3.68 3.74
C VAL A 41 -16.38 2.79 3.13
N TRP A 42 -15.90 3.14 1.93
CA TRP A 42 -14.85 2.39 1.25
C TRP A 42 -13.51 2.50 1.98
N GLU A 43 -13.11 3.70 2.42
CA GLU A 43 -11.90 3.92 3.22
C GLU A 43 -11.89 3.03 4.45
N ARG A 44 -12.95 3.09 5.26
CA ARG A 44 -13.03 2.32 6.50
C ARG A 44 -12.97 0.82 6.23
N ARG A 45 -13.67 0.36 5.19
CA ARG A 45 -13.69 -1.06 4.81
C ARG A 45 -12.33 -1.53 4.33
N VAL A 46 -11.65 -0.76 3.49
CA VAL A 46 -10.31 -1.06 2.99
C VAL A 46 -9.32 -1.08 4.15
N ARG A 47 -9.24 -0.01 4.95
CA ARG A 47 -8.36 0.08 6.11
C ARG A 47 -8.55 -1.08 7.07
N THR A 48 -9.79 -1.45 7.38
CA THR A 48 -10.09 -2.59 8.26
C THR A 48 -9.67 -3.92 7.62
N ARG A 49 -9.98 -4.13 6.34
CA ARG A 49 -9.69 -5.39 5.63
C ARG A 49 -8.19 -5.62 5.46
N PHE A 50 -7.40 -4.55 5.34
CA PHE A 50 -5.97 -4.58 5.13
C PHE A 50 -5.15 -4.38 6.41
N ALA A 51 -5.78 -4.39 7.59
CA ALA A 51 -5.09 -4.23 8.87
C ALA A 51 -3.94 -5.25 9.10
N PHE A 52 -3.99 -6.41 8.43
CA PHE A 52 -2.92 -7.41 8.47
C PHE A 52 -1.57 -6.88 7.94
N LEU A 53 -1.55 -5.79 7.16
CA LEU A 53 -0.31 -5.17 6.70
C LEU A 53 0.52 -4.56 7.85
N ALA A 54 -0.08 -4.37 9.03
CA ALA A 54 0.65 -3.94 10.22
C ALA A 54 1.60 -5.03 10.76
N ASP A 55 1.32 -6.29 10.44
CA ASP A 55 2.01 -7.46 10.99
C ASP A 55 3.06 -8.00 10.01
N LEU A 56 3.95 -7.12 9.52
CA LEU A 56 5.05 -7.54 8.64
C LEU A 56 6.01 -8.47 9.36
N ASP A 57 6.43 -9.55 8.71
CA ASP A 57 7.46 -10.46 9.25
C ASP A 57 8.88 -9.85 9.23
N GLU A 58 9.86 -10.53 9.81
CA GLU A 58 11.24 -10.04 9.89
C GLU A 58 11.90 -9.81 8.51
N ALA A 59 11.52 -10.59 7.50
CA ALA A 59 12.04 -10.43 6.14
C ALA A 59 11.36 -9.25 5.44
N GLU A 60 10.05 -9.12 5.57
CA GLU A 60 9.24 -8.03 5.03
C GLU A 60 9.62 -6.68 5.64
N GLN A 61 9.83 -6.61 6.95
CA GLN A 61 10.34 -5.41 7.62
C GLN A 61 11.72 -4.99 7.10
N ARG A 62 12.59 -5.97 6.78
CA ARG A 62 13.91 -5.69 6.22
C ARG A 62 13.80 -5.16 4.79
N TRP A 63 12.97 -5.79 3.97
CA TRP A 63 12.76 -5.37 2.58
C TRP A 63 11.99 -4.04 2.48
N ALA A 64 11.19 -3.68 3.48
CA ALA A 64 10.52 -2.38 3.58
C ALA A 64 11.53 -1.21 3.60
N THR A 65 12.78 -1.44 4.01
CA THR A 65 13.87 -0.44 3.88
C THR A 65 14.21 -0.10 2.42
N CYS A 66 13.72 -0.90 1.47
CA CYS A 66 13.83 -0.69 0.03
C CYS A 66 15.31 -0.56 -0.43
N ASN A 67 16.20 -1.36 0.16
CA ASN A 67 17.62 -1.36 -0.18
C ASN A 67 17.90 -2.23 -1.42
N ALA A 68 18.75 -1.74 -2.32
CA ALA A 68 19.11 -2.46 -3.55
C ALA A 68 19.82 -3.80 -3.28
N ARG A 69 20.46 -3.95 -2.12
CA ARG A 69 21.15 -5.18 -1.71
C ARG A 69 20.21 -6.37 -1.56
N ASP A 70 18.94 -6.13 -1.24
CA ASP A 70 17.96 -7.18 -0.95
C ASP A 70 17.28 -7.70 -2.23
N ARG A 71 17.65 -7.18 -3.41
CA ARG A 71 17.02 -7.50 -4.70
C ARG A 71 17.00 -9.00 -5.01
N GLY A 72 18.06 -9.73 -4.68
CA GLY A 72 18.12 -11.17 -4.92
C GLY A 72 17.11 -11.96 -4.11
N GLU A 73 16.97 -11.62 -2.82
CA GLU A 73 15.99 -12.24 -1.91
C GLU A 73 14.56 -11.91 -2.32
N VAL A 74 14.29 -10.64 -2.63
CA VAL A 74 12.96 -10.19 -3.12
C VAL A 74 12.59 -10.89 -4.43
N GLN A 75 13.53 -11.03 -5.36
CA GLN A 75 13.28 -11.73 -6.62
C GLN A 75 12.96 -13.21 -6.40
N ALA A 76 13.68 -13.88 -5.48
CA ALA A 76 13.42 -15.27 -5.15
C ALA A 76 12.03 -15.44 -4.50
N ALA A 77 11.64 -14.56 -3.59
CA ALA A 77 10.30 -14.56 -2.97
C ALA A 77 9.18 -14.38 -4.02
N CYS A 78 9.35 -13.44 -4.96
CA CYS A 78 8.40 -13.27 -6.07
C CYS A 78 8.27 -14.52 -6.94
N GLN A 79 9.38 -15.26 -7.17
CA GLN A 79 9.37 -16.50 -7.94
C GLN A 79 8.75 -17.68 -7.17
N ALA A 80 8.83 -17.68 -5.84
CA ALA A 80 8.28 -18.72 -4.98
C ALA A 80 6.75 -18.64 -4.82
N GLY A 81 6.10 -17.60 -5.36
CA GLY A 81 4.64 -17.44 -5.33
C GLY A 81 4.13 -16.38 -4.36
N GLY A 82 5.02 -15.61 -3.72
CA GLY A 82 4.65 -14.46 -2.91
C GLY A 82 5.36 -14.40 -1.55
N PHE A 83 4.90 -13.44 -0.75
CA PHE A 83 5.31 -13.21 0.64
C PHE A 83 4.23 -13.86 1.52
N GLY A 84 4.63 -14.77 2.40
CA GLY A 84 3.75 -15.76 3.04
C GLY A 84 3.57 -15.53 4.53
#